data_AF-A0A1H4KP27-F1
#
_entry.id   AF-A0A1H4KP27-F1
#
_cell.length_a   1.000
_cell.length_b   1.000
_cell.length_c   1.000
_cell.angle_alpha   90.00
_cell.angle_beta   90.00
_cell.angle_gamma   90.00
#
_symmetry.space_group_name_H-M   'P 1'
#
loop_
_entity.id
_entity.type
_entity.pdbx_description
1 polymer ?
#
loop_
_entity_poly.entity_id
_entity_poly.type
_entity_poly.pdbx_seq_one_letter_code
_entity_poly.pdbx_strand_id
1 'polypeptide(L)' 'MTDETKQAAVEAAQRVVDNVSSYQYSAEDADIAQQLDEGLAEAQVSLGADERTRILEEIDALKDEESGTPQVRSADPVE' A
#
# COMPACT_ATOMS: atom_id res chain seq x y z
N MET A 1 19.44 -8.80 -2.60
CA MET A 1 19.04 -7.42 -2.29
C MET A 1 19.71 -6.96 -1.01
N THR A 2 20.19 -5.73 -0.97
CA THR A 2 20.73 -5.11 0.25
C THR A 2 19.59 -4.61 1.14
N ASP A 3 19.88 -4.41 2.42
CA ASP A 3 18.93 -3.86 3.39
C ASP A 3 18.40 -2.47 2.95
N GLU A 4 19.28 -1.65 2.36
CA GLU A 4 18.93 -0.35 1.77
C GLU A 4 17.89 -0.44 0.64
N THR A 5 18.00 -1.41 -0.26
CA THR A 5 17.03 -1.57 -1.36
C THR A 5 15.66 -1.99 -0.83
N LYS A 6 15.64 -2.85 0.20
CA LYS A 6 14.40 -3.27 0.86
C LYS A 6 13.76 -2.12 1.64
N GLN A 7 14.55 -1.34 2.35
CA GLN A 7 14.06 -0.18 3.07
C GLN A 7 13.46 0.85 2.10
N ALA A 8 14.16 1.14 0.99
CA ALA A 8 13.64 2.02 -0.04
C ALA A 8 12.33 1.50 -0.65
N ALA A 9 12.20 0.19 -0.86
CA ALA A 9 10.96 -0.41 -1.34
C ALA A 9 9.82 -0.26 -0.35
N VAL A 10 10.07 -0.46 0.95
CA VAL A 10 9.09 -0.25 2.02
C VAL A 10 8.67 1.22 2.11
N GLU A 11 9.63 2.16 2.05
CA GLU A 11 9.34 3.60 2.06
C GLU A 11 8.52 4.04 0.85
N ALA A 12 8.80 3.48 -0.33
CA ALA A 12 8.05 3.75 -1.54
C ALA A 12 6.62 3.17 -1.47
N ALA A 13 6.47 1.91 -1.05
CA ALA A 13 5.18 1.29 -0.83
C ALA A 13 4.36 2.03 0.24
N GLN A 14 5.00 2.50 1.31
CA GLN A 14 4.33 3.27 2.37
C GLN A 14 3.74 4.59 1.84
N ARG A 15 4.46 5.28 0.94
CA ARG A 15 3.92 6.50 0.29
C ARG A 15 2.70 6.20 -0.57
N VAL A 16 2.69 5.07 -1.27
CA VAL A 16 1.53 4.66 -2.08
C VAL A 16 0.33 4.43 -1.18
N VAL A 17 0.51 3.65 -0.10
CA VAL A 17 -0.55 3.38 0.88
C VAL A 17 -1.09 4.68 1.46
N ASP A 18 -0.22 5.61 1.89
CA ASP A 18 -0.65 6.91 2.44
C ASP A 18 -1.46 7.73 1.43
N ASN A 19 -1.05 7.71 0.16
CA ASN A 19 -1.74 8.41 -0.92
C ASN A 19 -3.13 7.80 -1.20
N VAL A 20 -3.21 6.47 -1.38
CA VAL A 20 -4.48 5.75 -1.59
C VAL A 20 -5.41 5.99 -0.40
N SER A 21 -4.87 5.93 0.82
CA SER A 21 -5.65 6.16 2.02
C SER A 21 -6.20 7.56 2.15
N SER A 22 -5.51 8.57 1.61
CA SER A 22 -6.01 9.95 1.62
C SER A 22 -7.32 10.09 0.82
N TYR A 23 -7.52 9.27 -0.23
CA TYR A 23 -8.71 9.31 -1.08
C TYR A 23 -9.76 8.24 -0.74
N GLN A 24 -9.45 7.31 0.18
CA GLN A 24 -10.30 6.15 0.50
C GLN A 24 -11.73 6.52 0.92
N TYR A 25 -11.92 7.67 1.57
CA TYR A 25 -13.25 8.17 1.99
C TYR A 25 -14.20 8.47 0.82
N SER A 26 -13.67 8.67 -0.39
CA SER A 26 -14.46 9.00 -1.58
C SER A 26 -14.40 7.93 -2.66
N ALA A 27 -13.65 6.84 -2.46
CA ALA A 27 -13.40 5.80 -3.45
C ALA A 27 -14.18 4.50 -3.11
N GLU A 28 -14.63 3.78 -4.14
CA GLU A 28 -15.18 2.43 -3.99
C GLU A 28 -14.05 1.41 -3.77
N ASP A 29 -14.34 0.26 -3.16
CA ASP A 29 -13.30 -0.70 -2.75
C ASP A 29 -12.52 -1.30 -3.93
N ALA A 30 -13.19 -1.43 -5.09
CA ALA A 30 -12.55 -1.83 -6.34
C ALA A 30 -11.52 -0.79 -6.82
N ASP A 31 -11.80 0.50 -6.63
CA ASP A 31 -10.88 1.59 -6.99
C ASP A 31 -9.68 1.65 -6.06
N ILE A 32 -9.85 1.28 -4.78
CA ILE A 32 -8.77 1.25 -3.80
C ILE A 32 -7.75 0.17 -4.16
N ALA A 33 -8.21 -1.05 -4.48
CA ALA A 33 -7.35 -2.15 -4.88
C ALA A 33 -6.57 -1.81 -6.16
N GLN A 34 -7.26 -1.22 -7.14
CA GLN A 34 -6.63 -0.81 -8.39
C GLN A 34 -5.58 0.30 -8.16
N GLN A 35 -5.91 1.36 -7.42
CA GLN A 35 -4.98 2.46 -7.14
C GLN A 35 -3.76 2.02 -6.34
N LEU A 36 -3.92 1.06 -5.41
CA LEU A 36 -2.80 0.47 -4.69
C LEU A 36 -1.86 -0.24 -5.67
N ASP A 37 -2.38 -1.11 -6.54
CA ASP A 37 -1.55 -1.82 -7.51
C ASP A 37 -0.88 -0.88 -8.52
N GLU A 38 -1.61 0.11 -9.02
CA GLU A 38 -1.07 1.12 -9.94
C GLU A 38 0.05 1.91 -9.28
N GLY A 39 -0.17 2.42 -8.05
CA GLY A 39 0.86 3.17 -7.34
C GLY A 39 2.09 2.32 -6.98
N LEU A 40 1.90 1.06 -6.61
CA LEU A 40 3.02 0.13 -6.35
C LEU A 40 3.82 -0.12 -7.63
N ALA A 41 3.15 -0.33 -8.76
CA ALA A 41 3.79 -0.51 -10.06
C ALA A 41 4.54 0.75 -10.52
N GLU A 42 3.96 1.94 -10.36
CA GLU A 42 4.62 3.22 -10.64
C GLU A 42 5.86 3.43 -9.76
N ALA A 43 5.78 3.02 -8.50
CA ALA A 43 6.88 3.06 -7.54
C ALA A 43 7.93 1.94 -7.75
N GLN A 44 7.73 1.07 -8.74
CA GLN A 44 8.58 -0.09 -9.01
C GLN A 44 8.78 -0.99 -7.78
N VAL A 45 7.71 -1.18 -7.02
CA VAL A 45 7.66 -2.07 -5.86
C VAL A 45 6.48 -3.02 -5.95
N SER A 46 6.58 -4.11 -5.21
CA SER A 46 5.54 -5.12 -5.07
C SER A 46 5.39 -5.50 -3.61
N LEU A 47 4.16 -5.79 -3.22
CA LEU A 47 3.84 -6.40 -1.93
C LEU A 47 3.61 -7.89 -2.14
N GLY A 48 4.02 -8.70 -1.16
CA GLY A 48 3.58 -10.10 -1.10
C GLY A 48 2.06 -10.18 -1.02
N ALA A 49 1.46 -11.24 -1.56
CA ALA A 49 0.00 -11.37 -1.61
C ALA A 49 -0.67 -11.21 -0.24
N ASP A 50 -0.09 -11.80 0.81
CA ASP A 50 -0.60 -11.71 2.18
C ASP A 50 -0.55 -10.26 2.72
N GLU A 51 0.56 -9.54 2.49
CA GLU A 51 0.71 -8.16 2.93
C GLU A 51 -0.22 -7.23 2.15
N ARG A 52 -0.38 -7.45 0.84
CA ARG A 52 -1.32 -6.71 -0.01
C ARG A 52 -2.75 -6.88 0.48
N THR A 53 -3.18 -8.12 0.73
CA THR A 53 -4.54 -8.39 1.24
C THR A 53 -4.76 -7.71 2.57
N ARG A 54 -3.81 -7.82 3.51
CA ARG A 54 -3.90 -7.15 4.81
C ARG A 54 -4.01 -5.63 4.67
N ILE A 55 -3.17 -5.01 3.85
CA ILE A 55 -3.20 -3.56 3.62
C ILE A 55 -4.56 -3.15 3.07
N LEU A 56 -5.12 -3.89 2.10
CA LEU A 56 -6.44 -3.58 1.54
C LEU A 56 -7.56 -3.68 2.59
N GLU A 57 -7.55 -4.72 3.42
CA GLU A 57 -8.50 -4.86 4.53
C GLU A 57 -8.35 -3.72 5.56
N GLU A 58 -7.12 -3.31 5.87
CA GLU A 58 -6.87 -2.17 6.76
C GLU A 58 -7.33 -0.84 6.14
N ILE A 59 -7.12 -0.61 4.82
CA ILE A 59 -7.61 0.58 4.10
C ILE A 59 -9.14 0.62 4.11
N ASP A 60 -9.80 -0.52 3.87
CA ASP A 60 -11.26 -0.63 3.89
C ASP A 60 -11.82 -0.34 5.29
N ALA A 61 -11.23 -0.92 6.34
CA ALA A 61 -11.62 -0.68 7.72
C ALA A 61 -11.48 0.79 8.17
N LEU A 62 -10.59 1.58 7.55
CA LEU A 62 -10.46 3.01 7.83
C LEU A 62 -11.68 3.84 7.39
N LYS A 63 -12.56 3.30 6.54
CA LYS A 63 -13.83 3.97 6.23
C LYS A 63 -14.75 4.01 7.46
N ASP A 64 -14.70 2.97 8.29
CA ASP A 64 -15.56 2.79 9.45
C ASP A 64 -14.94 3.34 10.76
N GLU A 65 -13.61 3.43 10.85
CA GLU A 65 -12.88 3.82 12.07
C GLU A 65 -11.87 4.95 11.80
N GLU A 66 -11.74 5.94 12.71
CA GLU A 66 -10.67 6.98 12.70
C GLU A 66 -9.27 6.39 13.02
N SER A 67 -8.94 5.26 12.41
CA SER A 67 -7.62 4.63 12.55
C SER A 67 -6.58 5.34 11.66
N GLY A 68 -5.30 5.13 11.94
CA GLY A 68 -4.21 5.70 11.14
C GLY A 68 -3.97 4.93 9.84
N THR A 69 -3.26 5.54 8.89
CA THR A 69 -2.85 4.89 7.63
C THR A 69 -2.15 3.55 7.88
N PRO A 70 -2.43 2.50 7.08
CA PRO A 70 -1.86 1.18 7.31
C PRO A 70 -0.34 1.21 7.10
N GLN A 71 0.38 0.44 7.90
CA GLN A 71 1.84 0.36 7.81
C GLN A 71 2.30 -0.86 7.03
N VAL A 72 3.12 -0.60 6.00
CA VAL A 72 3.79 -1.62 5.19
C VAL A 72 4.92 -2.24 6.00
N ARG A 73 4.86 -3.55 6.19
CA ARG A 73 5.86 -4.33 6.92
C ARG A 73 6.93 -4.92 6.01
N SER A 74 6.59 -5.17 4.75
CA SER A 74 7.52 -5.69 3.75
C SER A 74 7.07 -5.35 2.35
N ALA A 75 8.04 -4.93 1.54
CA ALA A 75 7.89 -4.71 0.11
C ALA A 75 9.18 -5.16 -0.58
N ASP A 76 9.04 -5.64 -1.80
CA ASP A 76 10.16 -6.03 -2.65
C ASP A 76 10.16 -5.16 -3.91
N PRO A 77 11.31 -4.63 -4.33
CA PRO A 77 11.44 -3.98 -5.64
C PRO A 77 11.06 -4.95 -6.76
N VAL A 78 10.34 -4.45 -7.77
CA VAL A 78 10.16 -5.21 -9.02
C VAL A 78 11.43 -5.07 -9.88
N GLU A 79 11.97 -6.21 -10.33
CA GLU A 79 13.17 -6.30 -11.19
C GLU A 79 12.86 -6.05 -12.67
#